data_AF-F8F117-F1
#
_entry.id   AF-F8F117-F1
#
_cell.length_a   1.000
_cell.length_b   1.000
_cell.length_c   1.000
_cell.angle_alpha   90.00
_cell.angle_beta   90.00
_cell.angle_gamma   90.00
#
_symmetry.space_group_name_H-M   'P 1'
#
loop_
_entity.id
_entity.type
_entity.pdbx_description
1 polymer ?
#
loop_
_entity_poly.entity_id
_entity_poly.type
_entity_poly.pdbx_seq_one_letter_code
_entity_poly.pdbx_strand_id
1 'polypeptide(L)'
;MKECIVIRLVFLIVLISLWPLLYTSAEETITQPTTTKVIDYFSSYGSFAILPYNNWASGDWDASSDKFFGYNTPRVNQFKVDMAQTATTIYEGGLFFKKLNFGLGAALKTDNNFIGQINQFMGFLNINVFEVRIEYSRLKGTARWLGDSTRLGGLPPSVDFDNQLLNIDLLYDIPISPQDPFSLYIGLGYSSYNLPVQINCLIYDEQRDSVWWAPVVSFYQPDMKFSVYSFLLGFDTMKDALFRRGILGTFEGFSLWAWTQDRFGVGSSKISDPVKQAVEAANDGRTLWSASQIAMMVDYNLTLGIQYVKHIDRFHIGLGIGYNIGGQTVTCVTPKGTVESGYVDASPSVYLFHHGPMIKGSIRF
;
A
#
# COMPACT_ATOMS: atom_id res chain seq x y z
N MET A 1 -3.22 -32.64 9.50
CA MET A 1 -3.58 -33.41 8.28
C MET A 1 -5.04 -33.27 7.82
N LYS A 2 -6.01 -32.92 8.68
CA LYS A 2 -7.41 -32.72 8.25
C LYS A 2 -7.69 -31.37 7.57
N GLU A 3 -6.82 -30.37 7.73
CA GLU A 3 -7.00 -29.02 7.14
C GLU A 3 -6.57 -28.91 5.67
N CYS A 4 -5.71 -29.82 5.18
CA CYS A 4 -5.25 -29.79 3.79
C CYS A 4 -6.31 -30.30 2.79
N ILE A 5 -7.35 -30.99 3.28
CA ILE A 5 -8.43 -31.55 2.45
C ILE A 5 -9.50 -30.49 2.15
N VAL A 6 -9.74 -29.54 3.06
CA VAL A 6 -10.76 -28.48 2.89
C VAL A 6 -10.37 -27.49 1.79
N ILE A 7 -9.09 -27.12 1.72
CA ILE A 7 -8.57 -26.19 0.69
C ILE A 7 -8.62 -26.81 -0.71
N ARG A 8 -8.32 -28.12 -0.84
CA ARG A 8 -8.42 -28.83 -2.13
C ARG A 8 -9.86 -29.01 -2.59
N LEU A 9 -10.81 -29.17 -1.66
CA LEU A 9 -12.23 -29.32 -1.99
C LEU A 9 -12.84 -27.99 -2.45
N VAL A 10 -12.47 -26.86 -1.84
CA VAL A 10 -12.93 -25.52 -2.27
C VAL A 10 -12.38 -25.17 -3.65
N PHE A 11 -11.10 -25.49 -3.93
CA PHE A 11 -10.50 -25.25 -5.24
C PHE A 11 -11.15 -26.11 -6.35
N LEU A 12 -11.51 -27.35 -6.04
CA LEU A 12 -12.18 -28.26 -6.98
C LEU A 12 -13.64 -27.83 -7.26
N ILE A 13 -14.35 -27.32 -6.25
CA ILE A 13 -15.73 -26.82 -6.41
C ILE A 13 -15.76 -25.52 -7.22
N VAL A 14 -14.75 -24.65 -7.08
CA VAL A 14 -14.59 -23.45 -7.92
C VAL A 14 -14.23 -23.81 -9.37
N LEU A 15 -13.45 -24.87 -9.60
CA LEU A 15 -13.13 -25.33 -10.96
C LEU A 15 -14.34 -25.97 -11.67
N ILE A 16 -15.19 -26.70 -10.93
CA ILE A 16 -16.34 -27.42 -11.51
C ILE A 16 -17.52 -26.47 -11.77
N SER A 17 -17.67 -25.38 -11.02
CA SER A 17 -18.73 -24.39 -11.26
C SER A 17 -18.48 -23.48 -12.48
N LEU A 18 -17.27 -23.47 -13.04
CA LEU A 18 -16.91 -22.73 -14.25
C LEU A 18 -17.11 -23.51 -15.56
N TRP A 19 -17.32 -24.83 -15.47
CA TRP A 19 -17.47 -25.69 -16.66
C TRP A 19 -18.70 -25.40 -17.56
N PRO A 20 -19.85 -24.88 -17.06
CA PRO A 20 -20.98 -24.55 -17.93
C PRO A 20 -20.78 -23.28 -18.78
N LEU A 21 -19.72 -22.49 -18.53
CA LEU A 21 -19.45 -21.24 -19.25
C LEU A 21 -18.60 -21.43 -20.53
N LEU A 22 -18.22 -22.67 -20.85
CA LEU A 22 -17.40 -23.02 -22.02
C LEU A 22 -18.21 -23.32 -23.29
N TYR A 23 -19.51 -23.02 -23.31
CA TYR A 23 -20.35 -23.19 -24.49
C TYR A 23 -21.11 -21.91 -24.83
N THR A 24 -20.50 -21.06 -25.66
CA THR A 24 -21.24 -20.15 -26.55
C THR A 24 -20.60 -20.16 -27.92
N SER A 25 -21.46 -20.32 -28.91
CA SER A 25 -21.17 -20.54 -30.32
C SER A 25 -20.49 -19.34 -30.99
N ALA A 26 -19.62 -19.67 -31.95
CA ALA A 26 -19.13 -18.75 -32.97
C ALA A 26 -20.23 -18.34 -33.96
N GLU A 27 -19.93 -17.30 -34.74
CA GLU A 27 -20.71 -16.61 -35.80
C GLU A 27 -21.62 -15.47 -35.28
N GLU A 28 -21.54 -14.24 -35.80
CA GLU A 28 -21.38 -13.82 -37.19
C GLU A 28 -20.36 -12.68 -37.37
N THR A 29 -19.59 -12.73 -38.46
CA THR A 29 -18.70 -11.64 -38.89
C THR A 29 -19.42 -10.80 -39.94
N ILE A 30 -19.88 -9.59 -39.57
CA ILE A 30 -20.32 -8.58 -40.55
C ILE A 30 -19.13 -7.65 -40.82
N THR A 31 -18.51 -7.79 -41.99
CA THR A 31 -17.55 -6.82 -42.51
C THR A 31 -18.26 -5.54 -42.92
N GLN A 32 -18.05 -4.46 -42.15
CA GLN A 32 -18.39 -3.09 -42.55
C GLN A 32 -17.14 -2.35 -43.10
N PRO A 33 -17.33 -1.42 -44.07
CA PRO A 33 -16.23 -0.73 -44.74
C PRO A 33 -15.55 0.29 -43.83
N THR A 34 -14.22 0.20 -43.73
CA THR A 34 -13.34 1.04 -42.91
C THR A 34 -13.26 2.48 -43.43
N THR A 35 -14.05 3.37 -42.84
CA THR A 35 -13.65 4.78 -42.70
C THR A 35 -12.74 4.86 -41.48
N THR A 36 -11.43 5.07 -41.68
CA THR A 36 -10.48 5.23 -40.57
C THR A 36 -10.86 6.45 -39.75
N LYS A 37 -11.54 6.24 -38.63
CA LYS A 37 -11.94 7.31 -37.70
C LYS A 37 -10.82 7.47 -36.68
N VAL A 38 -10.65 8.67 -36.13
CA VAL A 38 -9.67 8.96 -35.06
C VAL A 38 -9.77 7.95 -33.90
N ILE A 39 -10.97 7.42 -33.65
CA ILE A 39 -11.28 6.38 -32.64
C ILE A 39 -10.57 5.03 -32.88
N ASP A 40 -10.11 4.76 -34.11
CA ASP A 40 -9.37 3.54 -34.44
C ASP A 40 -7.91 3.62 -33.94
N TYR A 41 -7.43 4.84 -33.64
CA TYR A 41 -6.06 5.10 -33.22
C TYR A 41 -5.89 5.22 -31.72
N PHE A 42 -6.95 5.63 -31.01
CA PHE A 42 -6.90 5.88 -29.57
C PHE A 42 -8.03 5.15 -28.85
N SER A 43 -7.80 4.78 -27.59
CA SER A 43 -8.85 4.50 -26.61
C SER A 43 -8.61 5.36 -25.39
N SER A 44 -9.66 5.67 -24.65
CA SER A 44 -9.55 6.44 -23.41
C SER A 44 -10.33 5.77 -22.30
N TYR A 45 -10.00 6.11 -21.07
CA TYR A 45 -10.82 5.75 -19.94
C TYR A 45 -10.82 6.86 -18.91
N GLY A 46 -11.87 6.86 -18.10
CA GLY A 46 -12.00 7.70 -16.93
C GLY A 46 -12.66 6.91 -15.83
N SER A 47 -12.22 7.13 -14.60
CA SER A 47 -12.80 6.51 -13.43
C SER A 47 -12.78 7.44 -12.24
N PHE A 48 -13.70 7.19 -11.31
CA PHE A 48 -13.65 7.77 -9.99
C PHE A 48 -13.75 6.65 -8.96
N ALA A 49 -13.09 6.83 -7.81
CA ALA A 49 -13.29 6.01 -6.64
C ALA A 49 -13.50 6.91 -5.42
N ILE A 50 -14.42 6.54 -4.54
CA ILE A 50 -14.77 7.30 -3.35
C ILE A 50 -14.66 6.37 -2.14
N LEU A 51 -13.86 6.77 -1.16
CA LEU A 51 -13.91 6.24 0.20
C LEU A 51 -14.59 7.31 1.06
N PRO A 52 -15.92 7.22 1.28
CA PRO A 52 -16.66 8.27 1.96
C PRO A 52 -16.25 8.39 3.42
N TYR A 53 -15.72 7.31 3.99
CA TYR A 53 -15.14 7.27 5.32
C TYR A 53 -13.94 6.33 5.31
N ASN A 54 -12.80 6.80 5.84
CA ASN A 54 -11.58 6.04 6.00
C ASN A 54 -11.17 6.07 7.48
N ASN A 55 -11.37 4.95 8.16
CA ASN A 55 -10.93 4.77 9.55
C ASN A 55 -9.44 4.57 9.56
N TRP A 56 -8.74 5.21 10.49
CA TRP A 56 -7.31 5.00 10.69
C TRP A 56 -7.02 4.44 12.08
N ALA A 57 -6.09 3.50 12.12
CA ALA A 57 -5.43 3.03 13.34
C ALA A 57 -3.92 3.12 13.15
N SER A 58 -3.20 3.34 14.24
CA SER A 58 -1.76 3.56 14.19
C SER A 58 -1.09 3.27 15.53
N GLY A 59 0.22 3.09 15.49
CA GLY A 59 1.04 2.94 16.69
C GLY A 59 2.34 2.21 16.41
N ASP A 60 2.96 1.69 17.47
CA ASP A 60 4.16 0.84 17.43
C ASP A 60 3.80 -0.58 16.95
N TRP A 61 4.39 -1.00 15.83
CA TRP A 61 4.15 -2.31 15.23
C TRP A 61 4.68 -3.44 16.11
N ASP A 62 5.88 -3.26 16.67
CA ASP A 62 6.53 -4.29 17.49
C ASP A 62 5.68 -4.61 18.73
N ALA A 63 5.22 -3.60 19.49
CA ALA A 63 4.33 -3.77 20.63
C ALA A 63 2.96 -4.37 20.25
N SER A 64 2.41 -4.00 19.10
CA SER A 64 1.16 -4.58 18.59
C SER A 64 1.33 -6.06 18.26
N SER A 65 2.42 -6.42 17.60
CA SER A 65 2.76 -7.79 17.24
C SER A 65 3.00 -8.67 18.47
N ASP A 66 3.71 -8.15 19.48
CA ASP A 66 3.93 -8.84 20.75
C ASP A 66 2.62 -9.24 21.42
N LYS A 67 1.69 -8.27 21.53
CA LYS A 67 0.38 -8.51 22.09
C LYS A 67 -0.41 -9.53 21.28
N PHE A 68 -0.38 -9.44 19.94
CA PHE A 68 -1.10 -10.34 19.05
C PHE A 68 -0.61 -11.79 19.16
N PHE A 69 0.71 -12.01 19.22
CA PHE A 69 1.31 -13.33 19.34
C PHE A 69 1.39 -13.84 20.79
N GLY A 70 0.96 -13.05 21.78
CA GLY A 70 0.97 -13.43 23.20
C GLY A 70 2.35 -13.41 23.85
N TYR A 71 3.28 -12.62 23.30
CA TYR A 71 4.61 -12.42 23.87
C TYR A 71 4.55 -11.53 25.11
N ASN A 72 5.20 -11.96 26.19
CA ASN A 72 5.33 -11.17 27.41
C ASN A 72 6.55 -10.25 27.31
N THR A 73 6.33 -9.01 26.87
CA THR A 73 7.39 -8.01 26.67
C THR A 73 7.01 -6.71 27.37
N PRO A 74 7.98 -5.88 27.79
CA PRO A 74 7.70 -4.56 28.36
C PRO A 74 7.43 -3.51 27.28
N ARG A 75 7.46 -3.87 25.98
CA ARG A 75 7.11 -2.94 24.90
C ARG A 75 5.65 -2.58 24.99
N VAL A 76 5.40 -1.28 24.99
CA VAL A 76 4.07 -0.70 25.08
C VAL A 76 3.91 0.29 23.95
N ASN A 77 2.76 0.25 23.28
CA ASN A 77 2.40 1.30 22.34
C ASN A 77 2.13 2.59 23.11
N GLN A 78 3.03 3.56 22.99
CA GLN A 78 2.92 4.88 23.60
C GLN A 78 2.73 5.96 22.54
N PHE A 79 2.39 5.55 21.33
CA PHE A 79 2.37 6.44 20.19
C PHE A 79 1.10 6.26 19.37
N LYS A 80 0.57 7.38 18.88
CA LYS A 80 -0.58 7.39 18.00
C LYS A 80 -0.42 8.47 16.95
N VAL A 81 -0.78 8.14 15.73
CA VAL A 81 -0.91 9.05 14.59
C VAL A 81 -2.39 9.20 14.26
N ASP A 82 -2.90 10.41 14.41
CA ASP A 82 -4.24 10.80 13.97
C ASP A 82 -4.13 11.42 12.57
N MET A 83 -4.51 10.67 11.53
CA MET A 83 -4.45 11.13 10.13
C MET A 83 -5.52 12.18 9.84
N ALA A 84 -5.16 13.24 9.11
CA ALA A 84 -6.10 14.28 8.70
C ALA A 84 -7.07 13.79 7.60
N GLN A 85 -6.64 12.83 6.78
CA GLN A 85 -7.41 12.30 5.66
C GLN A 85 -8.45 11.28 6.13
N THR A 86 -9.67 11.71 6.43
CA THR A 86 -10.77 10.85 6.89
C THR A 86 -11.73 10.42 5.77
N ALA A 87 -11.60 10.99 4.58
CA ALA A 87 -12.35 10.64 3.39
C ALA A 87 -11.53 10.96 2.13
N THR A 88 -11.80 10.25 1.04
CA THR A 88 -11.00 10.32 -0.19
C THR A 88 -11.85 10.21 -1.44
N THR A 89 -11.57 11.05 -2.43
CA THR A 89 -11.99 10.83 -3.81
C THR A 89 -10.77 10.70 -4.71
N ILE A 90 -10.75 9.69 -5.56
CA ILE A 90 -9.72 9.45 -6.57
C ILE A 90 -10.37 9.65 -7.93
N TYR A 91 -9.78 10.49 -8.77
CA TYR A 91 -10.11 10.61 -10.18
C TYR A 91 -8.95 10.06 -10.98
N GLU A 92 -9.22 9.17 -11.93
CA GLU A 92 -8.20 8.58 -12.78
C GLU A 92 -8.65 8.69 -14.23
N GLY A 93 -7.72 8.94 -15.14
CA GLY A 93 -7.99 8.93 -16.55
C GLY A 93 -6.73 8.65 -17.36
N GLY A 94 -6.92 8.07 -18.53
CA GLY A 94 -5.82 7.72 -19.41
C GLY A 94 -6.21 7.66 -20.87
N LEU A 95 -5.18 7.76 -21.71
CA LEU A 95 -5.22 7.66 -23.16
C LEU A 95 -4.29 6.54 -23.61
N PHE A 96 -4.72 5.74 -24.56
CA PHE A 96 -3.96 4.65 -25.12
C PHE A 96 -3.92 4.73 -26.65
N PHE A 97 -2.72 4.73 -27.19
CA PHE A 97 -2.36 4.86 -28.60
C PHE A 97 -2.17 3.46 -29.16
N LYS A 98 -3.24 2.90 -29.76
CA LYS A 98 -3.33 1.48 -30.13
C LYS A 98 -2.19 1.01 -31.03
N LYS A 99 -1.78 1.83 -32.01
CA LYS A 99 -0.71 1.47 -32.96
C LYS A 99 0.70 1.49 -32.35
N LEU A 100 0.92 2.29 -31.31
CA LEU A 100 2.21 2.41 -30.64
C LEU A 100 2.32 1.48 -29.43
N ASN A 101 1.22 0.81 -29.07
CA ASN A 101 1.05 0.09 -27.81
C ASN A 101 1.54 0.92 -26.60
N PHE A 102 1.19 2.20 -26.64
CA PHE A 102 1.64 3.22 -25.70
C PHE A 102 0.43 3.81 -25.00
N GLY A 103 0.51 4.07 -23.72
CA GLY A 103 -0.49 4.89 -23.06
C GLY A 103 0.10 5.73 -21.96
N LEU A 104 -0.70 6.71 -21.58
CA LEU A 104 -0.38 7.71 -20.59
C LEU A 104 -1.64 8.00 -19.80
N GLY A 105 -1.48 8.31 -18.53
CA GLY A 105 -2.59 8.79 -17.74
C GLY A 105 -2.15 9.33 -16.40
N ALA A 106 -3.14 9.73 -15.62
CA ALA A 106 -2.92 10.28 -14.31
C ALA A 106 -4.07 9.92 -13.38
N ALA A 107 -3.76 9.85 -12.10
CA ALA A 107 -4.71 9.81 -11.01
C ALA A 107 -4.48 10.98 -10.05
N LEU A 108 -5.58 11.56 -9.57
CA LEU A 108 -5.63 12.64 -8.61
C LEU A 108 -6.44 12.19 -7.41
N LYS A 109 -5.87 12.34 -6.21
CA LYS A 109 -6.57 12.09 -4.95
C LYS A 109 -6.86 13.42 -4.27
N THR A 110 -8.13 13.64 -3.94
CA THR A 110 -8.57 14.78 -3.14
C THR A 110 -9.09 14.31 -1.80
N ASP A 111 -8.82 15.08 -0.76
CA ASP A 111 -9.41 14.85 0.55
C ASP A 111 -10.86 15.36 0.60
N ASN A 112 -11.60 14.92 1.62
CA ASN A 112 -12.90 15.50 2.01
C ASN A 112 -14.01 15.45 0.94
N ASN A 113 -14.04 14.40 0.11
CA ASN A 113 -15.10 14.09 -0.86
C ASN A 113 -15.47 15.23 -1.83
N PHE A 114 -15.14 15.06 -3.11
CA PHE A 114 -15.50 15.93 -4.26
C PHE A 114 -14.94 17.36 -4.33
N ILE A 115 -14.77 18.09 -3.21
CA ILE A 115 -14.28 19.48 -3.20
C ILE A 115 -13.21 19.61 -2.10
N GLY A 116 -11.99 19.20 -2.42
CA GLY A 116 -10.87 19.26 -1.46
C GLY A 116 -9.53 19.57 -2.12
N GLN A 117 -8.51 19.72 -1.28
CA GLN A 117 -7.14 19.91 -1.75
C GLN A 117 -6.64 18.61 -2.39
N ILE A 118 -5.93 18.74 -3.51
CA ILE A 118 -5.23 17.62 -4.13
C ILE A 118 -4.06 17.27 -3.20
N ASN A 119 -4.09 16.06 -2.64
CA ASN A 119 -3.04 15.57 -1.75
C ASN A 119 -2.17 14.49 -2.38
N GLN A 120 -2.61 13.89 -3.47
CA GLN A 120 -1.79 12.95 -4.23
C GLN A 120 -2.04 13.09 -5.72
N PHE A 121 -0.94 13.01 -6.46
CA PHE A 121 -0.87 12.94 -7.91
C PHE A 121 -0.09 11.68 -8.26
N MET A 122 -0.60 10.89 -9.19
CA MET A 122 0.11 9.78 -9.79
C MET A 122 0.07 9.94 -11.30
N GLY A 123 1.24 9.97 -11.94
CA GLY A 123 1.34 9.86 -13.39
C GLY A 123 1.78 8.45 -13.76
N PHE A 124 1.25 7.90 -14.85
CA PHE A 124 1.70 6.61 -15.35
C PHE A 124 1.86 6.62 -16.87
N LEU A 125 2.80 5.80 -17.32
CA LEU A 125 3.13 5.58 -18.72
C LEU A 125 3.25 4.07 -18.93
N ASN A 126 2.51 3.55 -19.90
CA ASN A 126 2.55 2.15 -20.26
C ASN A 126 3.09 1.95 -21.68
N ILE A 127 4.00 1.00 -21.85
CA ILE A 127 4.51 0.54 -23.15
C ILE A 127 4.42 -0.98 -23.16
N ASN A 128 3.59 -1.52 -24.04
CA ASN A 128 3.30 -2.96 -24.07
C ASN A 128 2.81 -3.47 -22.70
N VAL A 129 3.59 -4.37 -22.10
CA VAL A 129 3.35 -5.01 -20.80
C VAL A 129 4.06 -4.31 -19.64
N PHE A 130 4.82 -3.25 -19.92
CA PHE A 130 5.52 -2.48 -18.89
C PHE A 130 4.75 -1.21 -18.56
N GLU A 131 4.71 -0.88 -17.29
CA GLU A 131 4.13 0.36 -16.80
C GLU A 131 5.08 1.03 -15.80
N VAL A 132 5.34 2.31 -16.01
CA VAL A 132 6.07 3.14 -15.04
C VAL A 132 5.06 4.05 -14.36
N ARG A 133 5.04 4.05 -13.03
CA ARG A 133 4.23 4.95 -12.22
C ARG A 133 5.13 5.86 -11.39
N ILE A 134 4.78 7.13 -11.33
CA ILE A 134 5.39 8.08 -10.40
C ILE A 134 4.26 8.72 -9.60
N GLU A 135 4.33 8.57 -8.29
CA GLU A 135 3.36 9.11 -7.35
C GLU A 135 4.02 10.11 -6.42
N TYR A 136 3.39 11.28 -6.29
CA TYR A 136 3.68 12.28 -5.28
C TYR A 136 2.46 12.42 -4.38
N SER A 137 2.64 12.19 -3.09
CA SER A 137 1.57 12.27 -2.08
C SER A 137 2.01 13.10 -0.87
N ARG A 138 1.04 13.47 -0.03
CA ARG A 138 1.27 14.12 1.26
C ARG A 138 0.57 13.35 2.36
N LEU A 139 1.32 12.98 3.38
CA LEU A 139 0.80 12.39 4.61
C LEU A 139 0.74 13.49 5.67
N LYS A 140 -0.47 13.76 6.16
CA LYS A 140 -0.73 14.81 7.13
C LYS A 140 -1.51 14.28 8.32
N GLY A 141 -1.21 14.81 9.49
CA GLY A 141 -1.90 14.46 10.71
C GLY A 141 -1.21 15.02 11.94
N THR A 142 -1.61 14.48 13.09
CA THR A 142 -1.03 14.81 14.38
C THR A 142 -0.47 13.54 15.02
N ALA A 143 0.82 13.56 15.34
CA ALA A 143 1.46 12.54 16.16
C ALA A 143 1.29 12.89 17.63
N ARG A 144 0.91 11.91 18.45
CA ARG A 144 0.64 12.07 19.89
C ARG A 144 1.36 11.00 20.69
N TRP A 145 2.08 11.46 21.69
CA TRP A 145 2.63 10.63 22.75
C TRP A 145 1.54 10.33 23.79
N LEU A 146 1.33 9.05 24.07
CA LEU A 146 0.38 8.54 25.05
C LEU A 146 1.06 8.08 26.35
N GLY A 147 2.40 8.01 26.35
CA GLY A 147 3.19 7.70 27.53
C GLY A 147 3.39 8.90 28.46
N ASP A 148 4.22 8.70 29.48
CA ASP A 148 4.63 9.78 30.40
C ASP A 148 5.48 10.82 29.64
N SER A 149 5.01 12.05 29.58
CA SER A 149 5.66 13.16 28.86
C SER A 149 6.94 13.64 29.52
N THR A 150 7.14 13.38 30.81
CA THR A 150 8.39 13.76 31.51
C THR A 150 9.61 13.02 30.98
N ARG A 151 9.40 11.88 30.28
CA ARG A 151 10.45 11.05 29.69
C ARG A 151 10.83 11.43 28.27
N LEU A 152 10.18 12.44 27.68
CA LEU A 152 10.38 12.84 26.29
C LEU A 152 11.65 13.66 26.02
N GLY A 153 12.48 13.92 27.03
CA GLY A 153 13.76 14.62 26.82
C GLY A 153 13.62 16.01 26.19
N GLY A 154 12.50 16.71 26.45
CA GLY A 154 12.19 18.02 25.86
C GLY A 154 11.41 17.98 24.55
N LEU A 155 11.10 16.79 23.99
CA LEU A 155 10.17 16.69 22.87
C LEU A 155 8.74 17.00 23.31
N PRO A 156 7.94 17.69 22.49
CA PRO A 156 6.55 17.98 22.82
C PRO A 156 5.72 16.69 22.85
N PRO A 157 4.64 16.60 23.64
CA PRO A 157 3.77 15.41 23.69
C PRO A 157 2.91 15.25 22.43
N SER A 158 2.85 16.27 21.57
CA SER A 158 2.10 16.24 20.32
C SER A 158 2.81 17.11 19.28
N VAL A 159 2.75 16.69 18.01
CA VAL A 159 3.32 17.43 16.89
C VAL A 159 2.53 17.17 15.62
N ASP A 160 2.22 18.25 14.91
CA ASP A 160 1.61 18.15 13.58
C ASP A 160 2.68 17.86 12.54
N PHE A 161 2.36 17.01 11.57
CA PHE A 161 3.25 16.69 10.47
C PHE A 161 2.53 16.83 9.13
N ASP A 162 3.31 17.18 8.11
CA ASP A 162 2.89 17.31 6.72
C ASP A 162 4.06 16.88 5.83
N ASN A 163 4.17 15.57 5.67
CA ASN A 163 5.32 14.94 5.05
C ASN A 163 5.02 14.55 3.61
N GLN A 164 5.99 14.79 2.73
CA GLN A 164 5.91 14.33 1.35
C GLN A 164 6.23 12.84 1.26
N LEU A 165 5.54 12.18 0.33
CA LEU A 165 5.77 10.80 -0.07
C LEU A 165 5.99 10.76 -1.58
N LEU A 166 7.01 10.02 -2.00
CA LEU A 166 7.33 9.73 -3.39
C LEU A 166 7.36 8.23 -3.58
N ASN A 167 6.59 7.72 -4.55
CA ASN A 167 6.72 6.35 -5.05
C ASN A 167 7.11 6.37 -6.53
N ILE A 168 8.04 5.51 -6.91
CA ILE A 168 8.42 5.26 -8.31
C ILE A 168 8.35 3.77 -8.53
N ASP A 169 7.46 3.31 -9.38
CA ASP A 169 7.23 1.89 -9.62
C ASP A 169 7.46 1.55 -11.10
N LEU A 170 8.15 0.43 -11.34
CA LEU A 170 8.22 -0.24 -12.63
C LEU A 170 7.47 -1.57 -12.49
N LEU A 171 6.37 -1.68 -13.23
CA LEU A 171 5.48 -2.82 -13.22
C LEU A 171 5.58 -3.58 -14.54
N TYR A 172 5.37 -4.89 -14.45
CA TYR A 172 5.27 -5.82 -15.55
C TYR A 172 3.96 -6.59 -15.41
N ASP A 173 3.05 -6.35 -16.34
CA ASP A 173 1.81 -7.11 -16.49
C ASP A 173 2.15 -8.51 -17.00
N ILE A 174 1.82 -9.56 -16.25
CA ILE A 174 2.14 -10.94 -16.60
C ILE A 174 1.14 -11.44 -17.64
N PRO A 175 1.56 -11.74 -18.89
CA PRO A 175 0.67 -12.31 -19.88
C PRO A 175 0.45 -13.80 -19.60
N ILE A 176 -0.68 -14.16 -19.00
CA ILE A 176 -1.05 -15.57 -18.75
C ILE A 176 -1.48 -16.27 -20.06
N SER A 177 -1.98 -15.50 -21.05
CA SER A 177 -2.27 -15.98 -22.40
C SER A 177 -1.74 -14.99 -23.45
N PRO A 178 -1.24 -15.45 -24.62
CA PRO A 178 -0.87 -14.60 -25.76
C PRO A 178 -2.02 -13.70 -26.25
N GLN A 179 -3.27 -14.06 -25.95
CA GLN A 179 -4.47 -13.33 -26.37
C GLN A 179 -5.14 -12.58 -25.23
N ASP A 180 -4.83 -12.87 -23.96
CA ASP A 180 -5.55 -12.30 -22.82
C ASP A 180 -4.71 -12.26 -21.52
N PRO A 181 -4.06 -11.12 -21.21
CA PRO A 181 -3.34 -10.95 -19.96
C PRO A 181 -4.34 -10.69 -18.82
N PHE A 182 -4.49 -11.63 -17.88
CA PHE A 182 -5.04 -11.35 -16.56
C PHE A 182 -4.22 -10.22 -15.90
N SER A 183 -4.85 -9.26 -15.21
CA SER A 183 -4.16 -8.09 -14.61
C SER A 183 -3.25 -8.40 -13.43
N LEU A 184 -2.68 -9.60 -13.34
CA LEU A 184 -1.60 -9.83 -12.39
C LEU A 184 -0.38 -9.05 -12.87
N TYR A 185 0.06 -8.10 -12.06
CA TYR A 185 1.32 -7.42 -12.26
C TYR A 185 2.29 -7.71 -11.12
N ILE A 186 3.56 -7.78 -11.49
CA ILE A 186 4.68 -7.76 -10.55
C ILE A 186 5.52 -6.53 -10.83
N GLY A 187 6.30 -6.07 -9.86
CA GLY A 187 7.12 -4.89 -10.09
C GLY A 187 8.24 -4.69 -9.10
N LEU A 188 9.05 -3.70 -9.41
CA LEU A 188 10.06 -3.13 -8.53
C LEU A 188 9.70 -1.68 -8.29
N GLY A 189 9.91 -1.18 -7.08
CA GLY A 189 9.58 0.19 -6.76
C GLY A 189 10.49 0.78 -5.71
N TYR A 190 10.51 2.11 -5.67
CA TYR A 190 11.23 2.92 -4.72
C TYR A 190 10.25 3.83 -3.99
N SER A 191 10.31 3.85 -2.66
CA SER A 191 9.52 4.71 -1.79
C SER A 191 10.43 5.62 -1.00
N SER A 192 10.11 6.92 -0.95
CA SER A 192 10.77 7.89 -0.07
C SER A 192 9.73 8.72 0.66
N TYR A 193 9.73 8.67 1.98
CA TYR A 193 8.76 9.37 2.81
C TYR A 193 9.30 9.62 4.21
N ASN A 194 8.67 10.54 4.93
CA ASN A 194 8.92 10.76 6.35
C ASN A 194 7.67 10.39 7.15
N LEU A 195 7.84 9.69 8.26
CA LEU A 195 6.75 9.38 9.17
C LEU A 195 7.15 9.62 10.63
N PRO A 196 6.19 10.05 11.46
CA PRO A 196 6.35 9.99 12.90
C PRO A 196 6.45 8.52 13.36
N VAL A 197 7.46 8.20 14.17
CA VAL A 197 7.76 6.81 14.58
C VAL A 197 8.14 6.73 16.05
N GLN A 198 7.62 5.71 16.75
CA GLN A 198 8.07 5.37 18.11
C GLN A 198 9.41 4.63 18.04
N ILE A 199 10.33 5.01 18.92
CA ILE A 199 11.65 4.41 19.04
C ILE A 199 11.75 3.79 20.43
N ASN A 200 11.81 2.45 20.47
CA ASN A 200 12.02 1.72 21.71
C ASN A 200 13.51 1.53 21.95
N CYS A 201 14.05 2.00 23.08
CA CYS A 201 15.48 1.84 23.41
C CYS A 201 15.70 0.50 24.11
N LEU A 202 16.54 -0.35 23.54
CA LEU A 202 16.87 -1.67 24.08
C LEU A 202 18.31 -1.64 24.63
N ILE A 203 18.48 -2.00 25.89
CA ILE A 203 19.81 -2.15 26.49
C ILE A 203 20.19 -3.63 26.57
N TYR A 204 21.49 -3.89 26.56
CA TYR A 204 22.02 -5.21 26.83
C TYR A 204 21.83 -5.59 28.30
N ASP A 205 21.32 -6.80 28.53
CA ASP A 205 21.23 -7.40 29.86
C ASP A 205 22.36 -8.42 30.04
N GLU A 206 23.36 -8.06 30.85
CA GLU A 206 24.52 -8.90 31.16
C GLU A 206 24.12 -10.23 31.82
N GLN A 207 23.00 -10.28 32.56
CA GLN A 207 22.55 -11.51 33.22
C GLN A 207 21.94 -12.51 32.23
N ARG A 208 21.41 -12.00 31.12
CA ARG A 208 20.75 -12.81 30.08
C ARG A 208 21.60 -13.01 28.83
N ASP A 209 22.79 -12.40 28.79
CA ASP A 209 23.70 -12.39 27.64
C ASP A 209 22.95 -12.04 26.33
N SER A 210 22.06 -11.04 26.41
CA SER A 210 21.12 -10.75 25.33
C SER A 210 20.63 -9.29 25.30
N VAL A 211 20.49 -8.73 24.08
CA VAL A 211 19.78 -7.46 23.83
C VAL A 211 18.32 -7.78 23.52
N TRP A 212 17.60 -8.37 24.46
CA TRP A 212 16.20 -8.73 24.22
C TRP A 212 15.30 -8.21 25.34
N TRP A 213 14.38 -7.33 24.93
CA TRP A 213 13.01 -7.28 25.45
C TRP A 213 12.86 -6.63 26.82
N ALA A 214 13.62 -5.56 27.07
CA ALA A 214 13.26 -4.60 28.10
C ALA A 214 13.51 -3.18 27.59
N PRO A 215 12.53 -2.56 26.90
CA PRO A 215 12.61 -1.14 26.64
C PRO A 215 12.77 -0.41 27.97
N VAL A 216 13.88 0.29 28.12
CA VAL A 216 14.15 1.09 29.32
C VAL A 216 13.36 2.39 29.24
N VAL A 217 13.42 2.99 28.05
CA VAL A 217 12.76 4.25 27.69
C VAL A 217 12.36 4.17 26.22
N SER A 218 11.22 4.77 25.89
CA SER A 218 10.78 4.94 24.51
C SER A 218 10.66 6.43 24.20
N PHE A 219 10.99 6.79 22.97
CA PHE A 219 10.88 8.13 22.40
C PHE A 219 10.01 8.08 21.16
N TYR A 220 9.79 9.24 20.53
CA TYR A 220 9.32 9.27 19.16
C TYR A 220 10.17 10.25 18.35
N GLN A 221 10.30 9.99 17.06
CA GLN A 221 10.86 10.92 16.09
C GLN A 221 9.71 11.41 15.19
N PRO A 222 9.48 12.72 15.06
CA PRO A 222 8.34 13.26 14.31
C PRO A 222 8.40 13.04 12.80
N ASP A 223 9.60 12.93 12.23
CA ASP A 223 9.85 13.01 10.80
C ASP A 223 10.92 12.00 10.37
N MET A 224 10.85 10.77 10.89
CA MET A 224 11.80 9.72 10.53
C MET A 224 11.73 9.43 9.03
N LYS A 225 12.86 9.64 8.35
CA LYS A 225 12.98 9.45 6.91
C LYS A 225 13.19 7.97 6.60
N PHE A 226 12.44 7.49 5.62
CA PHE A 226 12.53 6.16 5.04
C PHE A 226 12.85 6.25 3.56
N SER A 227 13.73 5.38 3.09
CA SER A 227 14.03 5.19 1.67
C SER A 227 14.11 3.69 1.42
N VAL A 228 13.11 3.15 0.73
CA VAL A 228 12.84 1.71 0.64
C VAL A 228 12.77 1.28 -0.82
N TYR A 229 13.52 0.23 -1.16
CA TYR A 229 13.34 -0.49 -2.42
C TYR A 229 12.43 -1.68 -2.16
N SER A 230 11.49 -1.92 -3.07
CA SER A 230 10.40 -2.84 -2.85
C SER A 230 10.10 -3.68 -4.07
N PHE A 231 9.56 -4.87 -3.82
CA PHE A 231 8.88 -5.68 -4.80
C PHE A 231 7.37 -5.44 -4.66
N LEU A 232 6.67 -5.44 -5.79
CA LEU A 232 5.24 -5.19 -5.88
C LEU A 232 4.53 -6.37 -6.51
N LEU A 233 3.30 -6.61 -6.07
CA LEU A 233 2.37 -7.58 -6.63
C LEU A 233 0.97 -6.97 -6.59
N GLY A 234 0.16 -7.14 -7.63
CA GLY A 234 -1.24 -6.70 -7.57
C GLY A 234 -2.09 -7.19 -8.73
N PHE A 235 -3.40 -6.96 -8.61
CA PHE A 235 -4.38 -7.19 -9.66
C PHE A 235 -5.64 -6.34 -9.48
N ASP A 236 -6.41 -6.14 -10.55
CA ASP A 236 -7.71 -5.43 -10.52
C ASP A 236 -8.73 -6.14 -11.44
N THR A 237 -9.65 -6.89 -10.84
CA THR A 237 -10.68 -7.63 -11.61
C THR A 237 -11.67 -6.71 -12.33
N MET A 238 -11.86 -5.48 -11.87
CA MET A 238 -12.74 -4.51 -12.52
C MET A 238 -12.06 -3.92 -13.74
N LYS A 239 -10.78 -3.57 -13.61
CA LYS A 239 -9.94 -3.13 -14.74
C LYS A 239 -9.92 -4.23 -15.80
N ASP A 240 -9.75 -5.49 -15.42
CA ASP A 240 -9.79 -6.61 -16.37
C ASP A 240 -11.09 -6.66 -17.18
N ALA A 241 -12.23 -6.63 -16.51
CA ALA A 241 -13.53 -6.65 -17.18
C ALA A 241 -13.76 -5.43 -18.09
N LEU A 242 -13.34 -4.24 -17.67
CA LEU A 242 -13.47 -2.99 -18.46
C LEU A 242 -12.54 -2.96 -19.68
N PHE A 243 -11.30 -3.38 -19.49
CA PHE A 243 -10.29 -3.37 -20.54
C PHE A 243 -10.40 -4.58 -21.45
N ARG A 244 -11.33 -5.50 -21.17
CA ARG A 244 -11.48 -6.80 -21.84
C ARG A 244 -10.17 -7.55 -21.85
N ARG A 245 -9.61 -7.73 -20.66
CA ARG A 245 -8.33 -8.37 -20.40
C ARG A 245 -8.51 -9.56 -19.46
N GLY A 246 -7.80 -10.64 -19.74
CA GLY A 246 -7.76 -11.84 -18.93
C GLY A 246 -9.08 -12.62 -18.89
N ILE A 247 -9.17 -13.58 -17.97
CA ILE A 247 -10.32 -14.50 -17.83
C ILE A 247 -11.64 -13.74 -17.55
N LEU A 248 -11.55 -12.54 -16.97
CA LEU A 248 -12.70 -11.69 -16.67
C LEU A 248 -13.00 -10.67 -17.78
N GLY A 249 -12.21 -10.64 -18.86
CA GLY A 249 -12.34 -9.66 -19.93
C GLY A 249 -13.63 -9.76 -20.74
N THR A 250 -14.22 -10.95 -20.84
CA THR A 250 -15.51 -11.17 -21.51
C THR A 250 -16.70 -11.02 -20.58
N PHE A 251 -16.46 -10.72 -19.30
CA PHE A 251 -17.52 -10.69 -18.31
C PHE A 251 -18.43 -9.46 -18.48
N GLU A 252 -19.74 -9.70 -18.41
CA GLU A 252 -20.79 -8.69 -18.30
C GLU A 252 -21.78 -9.07 -17.20
N GLY A 253 -22.39 -8.07 -16.56
CA GLY A 253 -23.33 -8.26 -15.46
C GLY A 253 -22.67 -8.13 -14.10
N PHE A 254 -23.18 -8.88 -13.10
CA PHE A 254 -22.72 -8.81 -11.71
C PHE A 254 -21.65 -9.85 -11.38
N SER A 255 -20.50 -9.42 -10.85
CA SER A 255 -19.42 -10.30 -10.37
C SER A 255 -18.79 -9.80 -9.08
N LEU A 256 -17.88 -10.62 -8.55
CA LEU A 256 -17.00 -10.21 -7.46
C LEU A 256 -15.98 -9.19 -7.98
N TRP A 257 -15.80 -8.14 -7.19
CA TRP A 257 -14.73 -7.18 -7.36
C TRP A 257 -13.63 -7.50 -6.36
N ALA A 258 -12.41 -7.72 -6.87
CA ALA A 258 -11.22 -7.81 -6.06
C ALA A 258 -10.13 -6.92 -6.69
N TRP A 259 -9.55 -6.06 -5.87
CA TRP A 259 -8.40 -5.25 -6.23
C TRP A 259 -7.37 -5.36 -5.13
N THR A 260 -6.11 -5.57 -5.49
CA THR A 260 -5.03 -5.55 -4.49
C THR A 260 -3.75 -4.98 -5.05
N GLN A 261 -2.98 -4.38 -4.15
CA GLN A 261 -1.60 -3.99 -4.37
C GLN A 261 -0.83 -4.22 -3.08
N ASP A 262 0.11 -5.15 -3.13
CA ASP A 262 1.04 -5.44 -2.07
C ASP A 262 2.44 -4.96 -2.46
N ARG A 263 3.15 -4.44 -1.47
CA ARG A 263 4.51 -3.92 -1.58
C ARG A 263 5.29 -4.38 -0.36
N PHE A 264 6.41 -5.06 -0.58
CA PHE A 264 7.33 -5.43 0.48
C PHE A 264 8.73 -5.02 0.11
N GLY A 265 9.46 -4.43 1.04
CA GLY A 265 10.72 -3.80 0.73
C GLY A 265 11.68 -3.68 1.89
N VAL A 266 12.92 -3.42 1.52
CA VAL A 266 14.03 -3.16 2.43
C VAL A 266 14.74 -1.89 1.99
N GLY A 267 15.24 -1.13 2.94
CA GLY A 267 16.03 0.05 2.67
C GLY A 267 16.64 0.62 3.93
N SER A 268 16.68 1.94 4.01
CA SER A 268 17.36 2.65 5.09
C SER A 268 16.45 3.68 5.75
N SER A 269 16.67 3.90 7.03
CA SER A 269 16.14 5.03 7.78
C SER A 269 17.21 5.65 8.67
N LYS A 270 16.92 6.85 9.20
CA LYS A 270 17.88 7.57 10.05
C LYS A 270 17.20 8.20 11.27
N ILE A 271 17.77 7.93 12.44
CA ILE A 271 17.46 8.62 13.68
C ILE A 271 18.16 9.98 13.66
N SER A 272 17.44 11.05 13.96
CA SER A 272 17.98 12.41 13.94
C SER A 272 18.94 12.65 15.12
N ASP A 273 19.88 13.59 14.97
CA ASP A 273 20.87 13.89 16.02
C ASP A 273 20.21 14.36 17.34
N PRO A 274 19.13 15.17 17.34
CA PRO A 274 18.43 15.52 18.58
C PRO A 274 17.82 14.30 19.28
N VAL A 275 17.21 13.38 18.53
CA VAL A 275 16.61 12.16 19.09
C VAL A 275 17.69 11.21 19.58
N LYS A 276 18.80 11.07 18.85
CA LYS A 276 19.98 10.33 19.29
C LYS A 276 20.48 10.85 20.64
N GLN A 277 20.68 12.17 20.77
CA GLN A 277 21.14 12.76 22.02
C GLN A 277 20.17 12.50 23.19
N ALA A 278 18.86 12.58 22.93
CA ALA A 278 17.85 12.25 23.92
C ALA A 278 17.90 10.77 24.36
N VAL A 279 18.08 9.86 23.40
CA VAL A 279 18.25 8.41 23.66
C VAL A 279 19.49 8.16 24.51
N GLU A 280 20.65 8.70 24.14
CA GLU A 280 21.90 8.50 24.87
C GLU A 280 21.82 9.11 26.29
N ALA A 281 21.27 10.31 26.42
CA ALA A 281 21.11 10.98 27.72
C ALA A 281 20.18 10.22 28.68
N ALA A 282 19.12 9.60 28.16
CA ALA A 282 18.17 8.84 28.99
C ALA A 282 18.61 7.42 29.34
N ASN A 283 19.72 6.95 28.75
CA ASN A 283 20.27 5.61 28.98
C ASN A 283 21.66 5.69 29.61
N ASP A 284 21.82 6.56 30.61
CA ASP A 284 23.06 6.75 31.39
C ASP A 284 24.29 7.16 30.55
N GLY A 285 24.08 7.85 29.43
CA GLY A 285 25.14 8.25 28.52
C GLY A 285 25.69 7.12 27.65
N ARG A 286 25.02 5.95 27.60
CA ARG A 286 25.36 4.89 26.64
C ARG A 286 25.28 5.41 25.22
N THR A 287 26.21 4.97 24.36
CA THR A 287 26.26 5.40 22.97
C THR A 287 25.22 4.63 22.14
N LEU A 288 24.48 5.33 21.28
CA LEU A 288 23.57 4.68 20.33
C LEU A 288 24.40 3.88 19.32
N TRP A 289 24.12 2.58 19.19
CA TRP A 289 24.83 1.67 18.27
C TRP A 289 24.96 2.24 16.86
N SER A 290 23.84 2.68 16.30
CA SER A 290 23.80 3.33 15.01
C SER A 290 22.55 4.19 14.90
N ALA A 291 22.73 5.42 14.44
CA ALA A 291 21.61 6.26 14.00
C ALA A 291 21.07 5.84 12.63
N SER A 292 21.87 5.13 11.83
CA SER A 292 21.46 4.55 10.56
C SER A 292 20.85 3.18 10.78
N GLN A 293 19.69 2.95 10.17
CA GLN A 293 18.81 1.84 10.45
C GLN A 293 18.48 1.13 9.14
N ILE A 294 18.35 -0.20 9.18
CA ILE A 294 17.83 -0.98 8.05
C ILE A 294 16.31 -1.01 8.21
N ALA A 295 15.59 -0.39 7.28
CA ALA A 295 14.13 -0.34 7.31
C ALA A 295 13.54 -1.50 6.51
N MET A 296 12.62 -2.25 7.10
CA MET A 296 11.80 -3.25 6.43
C MET A 296 10.36 -2.75 6.40
N MET A 297 9.73 -2.79 5.24
CA MET A 297 8.40 -2.23 5.02
C MET A 297 7.49 -3.25 4.37
N VAL A 298 6.25 -3.30 4.83
CA VAL A 298 5.13 -3.93 4.14
C VAL A 298 4.04 -2.87 3.98
N ASP A 299 3.57 -2.68 2.75
CA ASP A 299 2.42 -1.84 2.41
C ASP A 299 1.46 -2.70 1.61
N TYR A 300 0.19 -2.72 1.99
CA TYR A 300 -0.83 -3.54 1.37
C TYR A 300 -2.12 -2.76 1.21
N ASN A 301 -2.82 -3.05 0.13
CA ASN A 301 -4.16 -2.56 -0.12
C ASN A 301 -4.99 -3.68 -0.73
N LEU A 302 -6.20 -3.85 -0.23
CA LEU A 302 -7.16 -4.85 -0.68
C LEU A 302 -8.55 -4.24 -0.70
N THR A 303 -9.22 -4.28 -1.84
CA THR A 303 -10.65 -4.03 -1.94
C THR A 303 -11.36 -5.30 -2.34
N LEU A 304 -12.39 -5.67 -1.58
CA LEU A 304 -13.30 -6.76 -1.90
C LEU A 304 -14.73 -6.24 -1.99
N GLY A 305 -15.49 -6.68 -2.98
CA GLY A 305 -16.85 -6.21 -3.17
C GLY A 305 -17.58 -6.87 -4.32
N ILE A 306 -18.56 -6.16 -4.84
CA ILE A 306 -19.33 -6.53 -6.02
C ILE A 306 -19.14 -5.46 -7.10
N GLN A 307 -19.13 -5.90 -8.35
CA GLN A 307 -19.09 -5.03 -9.52
C GLN A 307 -20.22 -5.37 -10.48
N TYR A 308 -20.63 -4.38 -11.25
CA TYR A 308 -21.47 -4.50 -12.42
C TYR A 308 -20.72 -3.93 -13.63
N VAL A 309 -20.56 -4.72 -14.69
CA VAL A 309 -19.91 -4.28 -15.93
C VAL A 309 -20.87 -4.48 -17.11
N LYS A 310 -20.91 -3.51 -18.03
CA LYS A 310 -21.72 -3.59 -19.23
C LYS A 310 -20.99 -2.97 -20.42
N HIS A 311 -21.01 -3.65 -21.55
CA HIS A 311 -20.52 -3.12 -22.81
C HIS A 311 -21.70 -2.66 -23.67
N ILE A 312 -21.65 -1.41 -24.12
CA ILE A 312 -22.68 -0.77 -24.93
C ILE A 312 -21.97 -0.15 -26.14
N ASP A 313 -22.04 -0.83 -27.28
CA ASP A 313 -21.31 -0.44 -28.48
C ASP A 313 -19.80 -0.27 -28.17
N ARG A 314 -19.28 0.94 -28.27
CA ARG A 314 -17.88 1.30 -27.95
C ARG A 314 -17.64 1.71 -26.51
N PHE A 315 -18.67 1.77 -25.68
CA PHE A 315 -18.54 2.15 -24.27
C PHE A 315 -18.50 0.92 -23.39
N HIS A 316 -17.49 0.80 -22.54
CA HIS A 316 -17.46 -0.22 -21.49
C HIS A 316 -17.60 0.49 -20.14
N ILE A 317 -18.65 0.19 -19.41
CA ILE A 317 -19.01 0.88 -18.16
C ILE A 317 -18.91 -0.12 -17.02
N GLY A 318 -18.32 0.32 -15.91
CA GLY A 318 -18.14 -0.45 -14.70
C GLY A 318 -18.57 0.36 -13.49
N LEU A 319 -19.27 -0.30 -12.57
CA LEU A 319 -19.62 0.23 -11.26
C LEU A 319 -19.29 -0.83 -10.22
N GLY A 320 -18.66 -0.46 -9.11
CA GLY A 320 -18.45 -1.36 -8.00
C GLY A 320 -18.69 -0.69 -6.65
N ILE A 321 -19.11 -1.51 -5.71
CA ILE A 321 -19.19 -1.20 -4.30
C ILE A 321 -18.45 -2.29 -3.54
N GLY A 322 -17.58 -1.88 -2.63
CA GLY A 322 -16.74 -2.80 -1.88
C GLY A 322 -16.29 -2.21 -0.55
N TYR A 323 -15.38 -2.94 0.07
CA TYR A 323 -14.73 -2.56 1.31
C TYR A 323 -13.22 -2.61 1.09
N ASN A 324 -12.57 -1.48 1.33
CA ASN A 324 -11.13 -1.34 1.25
C ASN A 324 -10.52 -1.55 2.63
N ILE A 325 -9.43 -2.31 2.66
CA ILE A 325 -8.58 -2.56 3.81
C ILE A 325 -7.16 -2.33 3.32
N GLY A 326 -6.43 -1.42 3.94
CA GLY A 326 -5.06 -1.13 3.58
C GLY A 326 -4.23 -0.79 4.80
N GLY A 327 -2.92 -0.78 4.63
CA GLY A 327 -2.03 -0.38 5.69
C GLY A 327 -0.58 -0.52 5.32
N GLN A 328 0.25 0.18 6.08
CA GLN A 328 1.69 0.17 5.98
C GLN A 328 2.28 -0.15 7.35
N THR A 329 3.25 -1.04 7.39
CA THR A 329 4.10 -1.30 8.54
C THR A 329 5.54 -1.03 8.17
N VAL A 330 6.28 -0.45 9.10
CA VAL A 330 7.73 -0.30 9.00
C VAL A 330 8.33 -0.75 10.32
N THR A 331 9.30 -1.65 10.24
CA THR A 331 10.13 -2.04 11.38
C THR A 331 11.59 -1.84 10.99
N CYS A 332 12.40 -1.40 11.94
CA CYS A 332 13.80 -1.10 11.71
C CYS A 332 14.70 -2.05 12.50
N VAL A 333 15.81 -2.42 11.87
CA VAL A 333 16.88 -3.19 12.51
C VAL A 333 18.13 -2.33 12.56
N THR A 334 18.69 -2.17 13.74
CA THR A 334 19.98 -1.52 13.92
C THR A 334 21.10 -2.42 13.39
N PRO A 335 21.90 -1.98 12.41
CA PRO A 335 23.14 -2.65 12.07
C PRO A 335 24.10 -2.52 13.25
N LYS A 336 24.47 -3.65 13.85
CA LYS A 336 25.33 -3.68 15.05
C LYS A 336 26.46 -4.71 14.93
N GLY A 337 27.56 -4.40 15.60
CA GLY A 337 28.66 -5.32 15.84
C GLY A 337 28.41 -6.21 17.07
N THR A 338 29.48 -6.60 17.74
CA THR A 338 29.42 -7.36 19.00
C THR A 338 28.60 -6.63 20.03
N VAL A 339 27.64 -7.31 20.66
CA VAL A 339 26.82 -6.72 21.73
C VAL A 339 27.67 -6.42 22.97
N GLU A 340 27.64 -5.17 23.44
CA GLU A 340 28.46 -4.68 24.57
C GLU A 340 27.66 -3.72 25.46
N SER A 341 27.97 -3.67 26.76
CA SER A 341 27.20 -2.92 27.78
C SER A 341 27.28 -1.39 27.69
N GLY A 342 28.25 -0.86 26.94
CA GLY A 342 28.42 0.57 26.69
C GLY A 342 27.47 1.16 25.64
N TYR A 343 26.65 0.33 24.99
CA TYR A 343 25.79 0.76 23.89
C TYR A 343 24.31 0.56 24.19
N VAL A 344 23.48 1.38 23.52
CA VAL A 344 22.03 1.24 23.46
C VAL A 344 21.59 0.99 22.02
N ASP A 345 20.64 0.08 21.85
CA ASP A 345 19.99 -0.24 20.58
C ASP A 345 18.67 0.53 20.48
N ALA A 346 18.24 0.85 19.26
CA ALA A 346 16.98 1.53 18.98
C ALA A 346 16.14 0.66 18.04
N SER A 347 14.88 0.42 18.40
CA SER A 347 13.91 -0.30 17.57
C SER A 347 12.80 0.65 17.11
N PRO A 348 13.03 1.46 16.06
CA PRO A 348 11.96 2.24 15.44
C PRO A 348 10.93 1.32 14.79
N SER A 349 9.66 1.49 15.15
CA SER A 349 8.57 0.78 14.49
C SER A 349 7.30 1.61 14.38
N VAL A 350 6.57 1.45 13.28
CA VAL A 350 5.29 2.12 13.06
C VAL A 350 4.37 1.24 12.23
N TYR A 351 3.07 1.28 12.53
CA TYR A 351 2.04 0.88 11.60
C TYR A 351 1.03 2.01 11.40
N LEU A 352 0.50 2.09 10.18
CA LEU A 352 -0.66 2.86 9.78
C LEU A 352 -1.61 1.89 9.09
N PHE A 353 -2.79 1.71 9.65
CA PHE A 353 -3.84 0.84 9.10
C PHE A 353 -5.05 1.67 8.76
N HIS A 354 -5.71 1.39 7.65
CA HIS A 354 -6.94 2.04 7.29
C HIS A 354 -7.97 1.12 6.64
N HIS A 355 -9.24 1.48 6.78
CA HIS A 355 -10.31 0.73 6.16
C HIS A 355 -11.60 1.54 6.00
N GLY A 356 -12.40 1.18 5.01
CA GLY A 356 -13.66 1.84 4.75
C GLY A 356 -14.40 1.31 3.52
N PRO A 357 -15.69 1.65 3.37
CA PRO A 357 -16.42 1.35 2.14
C PRO A 357 -15.79 2.09 0.96
N MET A 358 -15.88 1.50 -0.23
CA MET A 358 -15.39 2.07 -1.48
C MET A 358 -16.46 1.97 -2.56
N ILE A 359 -16.67 3.04 -3.31
CA ILE A 359 -17.50 3.07 -4.51
C ILE A 359 -16.59 3.43 -5.67
N LYS A 360 -16.60 2.66 -6.76
CA LYS A 360 -15.81 2.91 -7.97
C LYS A 360 -16.72 2.96 -9.19
N GLY A 361 -16.61 4.00 -9.98
CA GLY A 361 -17.24 4.10 -11.30
C GLY A 361 -16.16 4.23 -12.36
N SER A 362 -16.36 3.62 -13.52
CA SER A 362 -15.39 3.63 -14.60
C SER A 362 -16.07 3.55 -15.95
N ILE A 363 -15.50 4.23 -16.93
CA ILE A 363 -15.92 4.19 -18.32
C ILE A 363 -14.69 4.12 -19.21
N ARG A 364 -14.75 3.27 -20.23
CA ARG A 364 -13.77 3.17 -21.32
C ARG A 364 -14.47 3.42 -22.65
N PHE A 365 -13.75 4.07 -23.56
CA PHE A 365 -14.13 4.36 -24.93
C PHE A 365 -13.09 3.83 -25.93
#